data_AF-A0A6P1LMH1-F1
#
_entry.id   AF-A0A6P1LMH1-F1
#
_cell.length_a   1.000
_cell.length_b   1.000
_cell.length_c   1.000
_cell.angle_alpha   90.00
_cell.angle_beta   90.00
_cell.angle_gamma   90.00
#
_symmetry.space_group_name_H-M   'P 1'
#
loop_
_entity.id
_entity.type
_entity.pdbx_description
1 polymer ?
#
loop_
_entity_poly.entity_id
_entity_poly.type
_entity_poly.pdbx_seq_one_letter_code
_entity_poly.pdbx_strand_id
1 'polypeptide(L)'
;MNKVDYLELEELDLNKEDKFVQTINIKNDEIYEFNLKNIFSDFKNLGKQRIICIGNVQSGKTANIINVINEASNRGINLVIFFGGNTEVLRLQSENRLNVLSCNKKIKILGKHVSTGLNNYLSGNYTYVITVMKNKDSFQKIFESLNNENLKDKKVMLIDDECDYGSVNTSKIGSSEYHKKIFEIYDRLYNVTLISFTATPFANILNSKDLFNLQEIPKVVVLKNSDEYCGLVEFNKRSNECYLYRYKDKNNHNVEVSYKNSIEDTFLIYLYDAARKWHDNGYESIECFETQMLINIDCENDIHLNVYKTLIDFLKNTFTSIEKRKVAILNEFRKVFINNNNPSFFDEDMYQEFYSKKIFTLVKYIIDNLEKTIIILNSSENQEKDLFYDKSIKHKIIIGGVLLSRGVTYENLITELILNYPKKTIAVDTLLQRARWFGYRKNDIKYMKIIMTKELIDIFKITERYLEIFIPGISNYHKLKKYIKNLDALYSQKNIRSTSYGKSR
;
A
#
# COMPACT_ATOMS: atom_id res chain seq x y z
N MET A 1 21.88 38.78 18.19
CA MET A 1 22.62 38.16 17.09
C MET A 1 23.34 36.94 17.64
N ASN A 2 22.79 35.74 17.46
CA ASN A 2 23.50 34.48 17.62
C ASN A 2 23.18 33.66 16.37
N LYS A 3 24.22 33.39 15.58
CA LYS A 3 24.19 32.52 14.40
C LYS A 3 23.93 31.09 14.88
N VAL A 4 22.96 30.43 14.28
CA VAL A 4 22.80 28.97 14.36
C VAL A 4 23.49 28.42 13.11
N ASP A 5 24.51 27.58 13.35
CA ASP A 5 25.33 26.93 12.33
C ASP A 5 24.47 26.03 11.44
N TYR A 6 24.50 26.32 10.14
CA TYR A 6 24.09 25.45 9.05
C TYR A 6 25.34 24.72 8.56
N LEU A 7 25.60 23.49 9.02
CA LEU A 7 26.55 22.58 8.39
C LEU A 7 26.20 21.13 8.82
N GLU A 8 26.36 20.20 7.88
CA GLU A 8 26.11 18.74 7.95
C GLU A 8 24.69 18.24 7.59
N LEU A 9 24.29 18.51 6.35
CA LEU A 9 23.30 17.73 5.58
C LEU A 9 23.91 17.23 4.24
N GLU A 10 25.23 17.02 4.20
CA GLU A 10 25.90 16.41 3.05
C GLU A 10 25.93 14.87 3.21
N GLU A 11 25.67 14.20 2.09
CA GLU A 11 25.59 12.73 1.89
C GLU A 11 24.27 12.03 2.25
N LEU A 12 23.13 12.62 1.85
CA LEU A 12 21.97 11.82 1.44
C LEU A 12 22.29 11.17 0.07
N ASP A 13 22.86 9.97 0.14
CA ASP A 13 23.06 8.96 -0.90
C ASP A 13 22.16 9.13 -2.16
N LEU A 14 22.70 9.88 -3.13
CA LEU A 14 22.11 10.19 -4.45
C LEU A 14 21.90 8.93 -5.33
N ASN A 15 22.34 7.75 -4.89
CA ASN A 15 22.23 6.51 -5.67
C ASN A 15 20.81 5.89 -5.67
N LYS A 16 19.91 6.27 -4.75
CA LYS A 16 18.48 5.91 -4.84
C LYS A 16 17.70 6.88 -5.72
N GLU A 17 18.13 8.14 -5.81
CA GLU A 17 17.63 9.05 -6.83
C GLU A 17 17.96 8.51 -8.22
N ASP A 18 19.13 7.91 -8.46
CA ASP A 18 19.41 7.30 -9.77
C ASP A 18 18.47 6.17 -10.17
N LYS A 19 17.93 5.37 -9.24
CA LYS A 19 16.85 4.40 -9.59
C LYS A 19 15.50 5.07 -9.80
N PHE A 20 15.16 6.10 -9.02
CA PHE A 20 13.91 6.86 -9.20
C PHE A 20 13.95 7.73 -10.47
N VAL A 21 15.12 8.28 -10.81
CA VAL A 21 15.47 9.04 -12.02
C VAL A 21 15.63 8.11 -13.22
N GLN A 22 16.05 6.86 -13.04
CA GLN A 22 15.86 5.83 -14.06
C GLN A 22 14.39 5.45 -14.23
N THR A 23 13.55 5.49 -13.19
CA THR A 23 12.09 5.46 -13.37
C THR A 23 11.58 6.67 -14.15
N ILE A 24 12.32 7.79 -14.15
CA ILE A 24 12.00 9.04 -14.88
C ILE A 24 12.38 8.98 -16.37
N ASN A 25 12.86 7.83 -16.87
CA ASN A 25 12.74 7.46 -18.28
C ASN A 25 11.27 7.12 -18.67
N ILE A 26 10.28 7.85 -18.12
CA ILE A 26 8.84 7.68 -18.39
C ILE A 26 8.42 8.17 -19.78
N LYS A 27 9.36 8.21 -20.74
CA LYS A 27 9.04 8.43 -22.14
C LYS A 27 8.91 7.14 -22.95
N ASN A 28 9.21 5.97 -22.37
CA ASN A 28 9.28 4.71 -23.14
C ASN A 28 8.52 3.52 -22.52
N ASP A 29 7.66 3.73 -21.52
CA ASP A 29 6.85 2.64 -20.98
C ASP A 29 5.40 2.81 -21.49
N GLU A 30 5.05 1.97 -22.48
CA GLU A 30 3.80 1.98 -23.26
C GLU A 30 2.55 2.05 -22.37
N ILE A 31 2.66 1.60 -21.11
CA ILE A 31 1.58 1.55 -20.14
C ILE A 31 1.24 2.94 -19.60
N TYR A 32 2.25 3.76 -19.29
CA TYR A 32 1.99 5.13 -18.86
C TYR A 32 1.43 5.95 -20.02
N GLU A 33 1.93 5.76 -21.25
CA GLU A 33 1.36 6.40 -22.42
C GLU A 33 -0.10 5.97 -22.66
N PHE A 34 -0.40 4.69 -22.53
CA PHE A 34 -1.76 4.17 -22.62
C PHE A 34 -2.68 4.79 -21.55
N ASN A 35 -2.22 4.84 -20.30
CA ASN A 35 -2.97 5.44 -19.20
C ASN A 35 -3.20 6.94 -19.44
N LEU A 36 -2.16 7.70 -19.82
CA LEU A 36 -2.26 9.11 -20.17
C LEU A 36 -3.25 9.32 -21.31
N LYS A 37 -3.15 8.54 -22.39
CA LYS A 37 -4.06 8.63 -23.52
C LYS A 37 -5.52 8.42 -23.10
N ASN A 38 -5.79 7.48 -22.20
CA ASN A 38 -7.16 7.25 -21.71
C ASN A 38 -7.66 8.33 -20.75
N ILE A 39 -6.80 8.84 -19.87
CA ILE A 39 -7.14 9.98 -19.03
C ILE A 39 -7.50 11.16 -19.93
N PHE A 40 -6.64 11.47 -20.90
CA PHE A 40 -6.75 12.61 -21.79
C PHE A 40 -7.61 12.41 -23.05
N SER A 41 -8.20 11.23 -23.30
CA SER A 41 -8.85 10.88 -24.58
C SER A 41 -9.97 11.84 -24.97
N ASP A 42 -10.69 12.36 -23.97
CA ASP A 42 -11.85 13.24 -24.16
C ASP A 42 -11.52 14.70 -23.85
N PHE A 43 -10.25 15.02 -23.58
CA PHE A 43 -9.77 16.40 -23.36
C PHE A 43 -9.70 17.17 -24.69
N LYS A 44 -10.84 17.37 -25.35
CA LYS A 44 -10.91 18.26 -26.52
C LYS A 44 -10.77 19.73 -26.13
N ASN A 45 -11.21 20.09 -24.92
CA ASN A 45 -10.94 21.38 -24.27
C ASN A 45 -10.85 21.17 -22.76
N LEU A 46 -9.81 21.73 -22.12
CA LEU A 46 -9.76 21.83 -20.66
C LEU A 46 -10.93 22.72 -20.21
N GLY A 47 -11.82 22.15 -19.40
CA GLY A 47 -13.06 22.76 -18.91
C GLY A 47 -13.51 22.09 -17.60
N LYS A 48 -14.66 22.51 -17.06
CA LYS A 48 -15.22 21.98 -15.81
C LYS A 48 -15.61 20.50 -15.96
N GLN A 49 -14.75 19.59 -15.52
CA GLN A 49 -14.95 18.14 -15.66
C GLN A 49 -14.35 17.37 -14.47
N ARG A 50 -14.73 16.09 -14.35
CA ARG A 50 -14.30 15.21 -13.25
C ARG A 50 -13.92 13.83 -13.75
N ILE A 51 -12.79 13.34 -13.25
CA ILE A 51 -12.21 12.06 -13.63
C ILE A 51 -11.86 11.29 -12.36
N ILE A 52 -12.24 10.03 -12.30
CA ILE A 52 -11.83 9.10 -11.25
C ILE A 52 -10.92 8.06 -11.88
N CYS A 53 -9.66 8.08 -11.49
CA CYS A 53 -8.64 7.10 -11.85
C CYS A 53 -8.60 6.01 -10.79
N ILE A 54 -8.96 4.79 -11.18
CA ILE A 54 -8.91 3.60 -10.34
C ILE A 54 -7.65 2.83 -10.71
N GLY A 55 -6.68 2.80 -9.79
CA GLY A 55 -5.49 1.97 -9.91
C GLY A 55 -5.54 0.79 -8.94
N ASN A 56 -4.61 -0.15 -9.08
CA ASN A 56 -4.48 -1.20 -8.07
C ASN A 56 -3.68 -0.68 -6.85
N VAL A 57 -3.77 -1.39 -5.73
CA VAL A 57 -2.99 -1.07 -4.51
C VAL A 57 -1.50 -1.21 -4.81
N GLN A 58 -0.68 -0.23 -4.40
CA GLN A 58 0.77 -0.21 -4.64
C GLN A 58 1.19 -0.33 -6.12
N SER A 59 0.35 0.12 -7.06
CA SER A 59 0.61 -0.05 -8.49
C SER A 59 1.36 1.12 -9.16
N GLY A 60 1.88 2.07 -8.38
CA GLY A 60 2.56 3.25 -8.92
C GLY A 60 1.62 4.38 -9.33
N LYS A 61 0.48 4.56 -8.63
CA LYS A 61 -0.45 5.69 -8.86
C LYS A 61 0.27 7.05 -8.87
N THR A 62 1.22 7.27 -7.96
CA THR A 62 1.98 8.53 -7.91
C THR A 62 2.81 8.77 -9.18
N ALA A 63 3.36 7.73 -9.82
CA ALA A 63 4.04 7.88 -11.11
C ALA A 63 3.06 8.32 -12.21
N ASN A 64 1.85 7.74 -12.25
CA ASN A 64 0.79 8.21 -13.14
C ASN A 64 0.41 9.68 -12.86
N ILE A 65 0.35 10.11 -11.60
CA ILE A 65 0.09 11.50 -11.22
C ILE A 65 1.18 12.43 -11.77
N ILE A 66 2.45 12.09 -11.56
CA ILE A 66 3.61 12.86 -12.07
C ILE A 66 3.49 13.02 -13.59
N ASN A 67 3.22 11.94 -14.31
CA ASN A 67 3.04 11.98 -15.76
C ASN A 67 1.85 12.83 -16.20
N VAL A 68 0.73 12.74 -15.48
CA VAL A 68 -0.46 13.57 -15.74
C VAL A 68 -0.13 15.04 -15.56
N ILE A 69 0.59 15.43 -14.50
CA ILE A 69 1.01 16.82 -14.27
C ILE A 69 1.95 17.30 -15.38
N ASN A 70 2.90 16.46 -15.79
CA ASN A 70 3.84 16.78 -16.84
C ASN A 70 3.13 17.01 -18.19
N GLU A 71 2.22 16.12 -18.56
CA GLU A 71 1.42 16.23 -19.79
C GLU A 71 0.41 17.39 -19.72
N ALA A 72 -0.17 17.63 -18.56
CA ALA A 72 -1.03 18.78 -18.29
C ALA A 72 -0.30 20.11 -18.53
N SER A 73 0.99 20.19 -18.17
CA SER A 73 1.82 21.36 -18.46
C SER A 73 1.97 21.61 -19.96
N ASN A 74 2.16 20.55 -20.76
CA ASN A 74 2.21 20.66 -22.23
C ASN A 74 0.89 21.14 -22.83
N ARG A 75 -0.24 20.89 -22.16
CA ARG A 75 -1.59 21.31 -22.57
C ARG A 75 -2.00 22.70 -22.04
N GLY A 76 -1.07 23.42 -21.42
CA GLY A 76 -1.26 24.79 -20.97
C GLY A 76 -2.05 24.92 -19.67
N ILE A 77 -2.02 23.91 -18.79
CA ILE A 77 -2.48 24.08 -17.40
C ILE A 77 -1.61 25.13 -16.70
N ASN A 78 -2.24 26.11 -16.08
CA ASN A 78 -1.55 27.20 -15.38
C ASN A 78 -1.28 26.85 -13.92
N LEU A 79 -2.19 26.12 -13.27
CA LEU A 79 -2.13 25.79 -11.86
C LEU A 79 -2.57 24.35 -11.62
N VAL A 80 -1.75 23.60 -10.89
CA VAL A 80 -2.06 22.29 -10.34
C VAL A 80 -2.13 22.41 -8.82
N ILE A 81 -3.27 22.05 -8.24
CA ILE A 81 -3.45 21.92 -6.79
C ILE A 81 -3.46 20.44 -6.46
N PHE A 82 -2.39 19.97 -5.82
CA PHE A 82 -2.25 18.58 -5.40
C PHE A 82 -2.64 18.45 -3.93
N PHE A 83 -3.75 17.78 -3.64
CA PHE A 83 -4.16 17.46 -2.27
C PHE A 83 -3.40 16.22 -1.79
N GLY A 84 -2.31 16.46 -1.05
CA GLY A 84 -1.55 15.43 -0.34
C GLY A 84 -2.32 14.91 0.88
N GLY A 85 -1.81 13.85 1.51
CA GLY A 85 -2.47 13.17 2.63
C GLY A 85 -2.90 14.06 3.81
N ASN A 86 -3.46 13.43 4.84
CA ASN A 86 -4.01 14.12 6.02
C ASN A 86 -2.97 14.50 7.08
N THR A 87 -1.71 14.07 6.93
CA THR A 87 -0.60 14.39 7.83
C THR A 87 0.52 15.12 7.11
N GLU A 88 1.32 15.90 7.84
CA GLU A 88 2.44 16.65 7.27
C GLU A 88 3.52 15.70 6.72
N VAL A 89 3.66 14.51 7.31
CA VAL A 89 4.56 13.46 6.84
C VAL A 89 4.17 12.98 5.44
N LEU A 90 2.89 12.65 5.24
CA LEU A 90 2.38 12.20 3.96
C LEU A 90 2.42 13.31 2.90
N ARG A 91 2.18 14.56 3.33
CA ARG A 91 2.31 15.74 2.45
C ARG A 91 3.76 15.91 1.97
N LEU A 92 4.73 15.92 2.89
CA LEU A 92 6.16 16.05 2.56
C LEU A 92 6.64 14.88 1.68
N GLN A 93 6.19 13.66 1.96
CA GLN A 93 6.50 12.50 1.12
C GLN A 93 5.95 12.69 -0.30
N SER A 94 4.75 13.23 -0.44
CA SER A 94 4.15 13.51 -1.75
C SER A 94 4.86 14.64 -2.47
N GLU A 95 5.22 15.72 -1.76
CA GLU A 95 6.01 16.84 -2.30
C GLU A 95 7.38 16.37 -2.80
N ASN A 96 8.10 15.58 -2.01
CA ASN A 96 9.39 15.01 -2.41
C ASN A 96 9.27 14.14 -3.67
N ARG A 97 8.19 13.36 -3.80
CA ARG A 97 7.93 12.58 -5.02
C ARG A 97 7.64 13.46 -6.23
N LEU A 98 6.99 14.62 -6.04
CA LEU A 98 6.69 15.56 -7.11
C LEU A 98 7.90 16.40 -7.52
N ASN A 99 8.96 16.49 -6.70
CA ASN A 99 10.15 17.31 -6.98
C ASN A 99 10.82 16.98 -8.31
N VAL A 100 10.70 15.75 -8.80
CA VAL A 100 11.13 15.38 -10.16
C VAL A 100 10.59 16.31 -11.24
N LEU A 101 9.36 16.82 -11.09
CA LEU A 101 8.73 17.67 -12.10
C LEU A 101 9.53 18.95 -12.36
N SER A 102 10.41 19.34 -11.43
CA SER A 102 11.33 20.47 -11.60
C SER A 102 12.33 20.28 -12.76
N CYS A 103 12.54 19.04 -13.22
CA CYS A 103 13.31 18.77 -14.45
C CYS A 103 12.63 19.37 -15.70
N ASN A 104 11.31 19.55 -15.68
CA ASN A 104 10.60 20.27 -16.73
C ASN A 104 10.62 21.78 -16.45
N LYS A 105 11.36 22.53 -17.26
CA LYS A 105 11.51 23.99 -17.13
C LYS A 105 10.20 24.78 -17.19
N LYS A 106 9.11 24.19 -17.71
CA LYS A 106 7.77 24.80 -17.71
C LYS A 106 7.04 24.66 -16.38
N ILE A 107 7.51 23.79 -15.48
CA ILE A 107 6.85 23.50 -14.21
C ILE A 107 7.61 24.19 -13.07
N LYS A 108 6.86 24.84 -12.18
CA LYS A 108 7.39 25.45 -10.96
C LYS A 108 6.65 24.89 -9.75
N ILE A 109 7.36 24.17 -8.90
CA ILE A 109 6.81 23.63 -7.65
C ILE A 109 6.88 24.72 -6.58
N LEU A 110 5.73 24.99 -5.98
CA LEU A 110 5.54 25.99 -4.94
C LEU A 110 5.23 25.23 -3.65
N GLY A 111 6.20 25.15 -2.74
CA GLY A 111 6.05 24.43 -1.48
C GLY A 111 5.05 25.06 -0.50
N LYS A 112 5.06 24.59 0.77
CA LYS A 112 4.12 24.94 1.86
C LYS A 112 3.84 26.44 2.07
N HIS A 113 4.73 27.33 1.60
CA HIS A 113 4.67 28.77 1.87
C HIS A 113 3.80 29.60 0.91
N VAL A 114 3.09 29.01 -0.05
CA VAL A 114 2.42 29.80 -1.12
C VAL A 114 0.89 29.87 -1.00
N SER A 115 0.35 29.54 0.18
CA SER A 115 -1.07 29.77 0.46
C SER A 115 -1.42 31.25 0.71
N THR A 116 -0.46 32.17 0.50
CA THR A 116 -0.63 33.61 0.51
C THR A 116 0.10 34.18 -0.69
N GLY A 117 -0.62 34.80 -1.63
CA GLY A 117 -0.01 35.46 -2.79
C GLY A 117 0.08 34.64 -4.08
N LEU A 118 -0.76 33.61 -4.26
CA LEU A 118 -0.91 32.86 -5.54
C LEU A 118 -1.01 33.79 -6.76
N ASN A 119 -1.64 34.96 -6.59
CA ASN A 119 -1.76 36.01 -7.60
C ASN A 119 -0.40 36.50 -8.17
N ASN A 120 0.67 36.46 -7.38
CA ASN A 120 2.01 36.90 -7.80
C ASN A 120 2.71 35.87 -8.69
N TYR A 121 2.30 34.60 -8.58
CA TYR A 121 2.98 33.50 -9.28
C TYR A 121 2.36 33.24 -10.65
N LEU A 122 1.08 33.52 -10.89
CA LEU A 122 0.39 33.14 -12.14
C LEU A 122 0.74 33.97 -13.39
N SER A 123 1.90 34.62 -13.37
CA SER A 123 2.50 35.33 -14.50
C SER A 123 3.43 34.40 -15.33
N GLY A 124 3.47 34.64 -16.65
CA GLY A 124 4.27 33.86 -17.59
C GLY A 124 3.63 32.56 -18.08
N ASN A 125 4.39 31.79 -18.87
CA ASN A 125 3.94 30.55 -19.51
C ASN A 125 4.41 29.31 -18.73
N TYR A 126 4.19 29.32 -17.42
CA TYR A 126 4.55 28.24 -16.50
C TYR A 126 3.31 27.54 -15.95
N THR A 127 3.49 26.27 -15.59
CA THR A 127 2.56 25.48 -14.77
C THR A 127 3.05 25.50 -13.33
N TYR A 128 2.26 26.07 -12.43
CA TYR A 128 2.57 26.09 -11.01
C TYR A 128 1.96 24.88 -10.31
N VAL A 129 2.73 24.18 -9.48
CA VAL A 129 2.26 23.01 -8.73
C VAL A 129 2.33 23.34 -7.24
N ILE A 130 1.20 23.30 -6.55
CA ILE A 130 1.14 23.48 -5.09
C ILE A 130 0.73 22.17 -4.42
N THR A 131 1.37 21.84 -3.29
CA THR A 131 0.95 20.72 -2.44
C THR A 131 0.16 21.22 -1.24
N VAL A 132 -1.00 20.62 -1.00
CA VAL A 132 -1.97 21.05 0.03
C VAL A 132 -2.24 19.88 0.96
N MET A 133 -2.10 20.08 2.27
CA MET A 133 -2.51 19.09 3.25
C MET A 133 -4.03 19.03 3.35
N LYS A 134 -4.62 17.84 3.50
CA LYS A 134 -6.05 17.69 3.76
C LYS A 134 -6.42 18.05 5.21
N ASN A 135 -6.29 19.33 5.58
CA ASN A 135 -6.68 19.83 6.90
C ASN A 135 -7.42 21.18 6.81
N LYS A 136 -8.10 21.56 7.89
CA LYS A 136 -8.97 22.75 7.91
C LYS A 136 -8.22 24.03 7.51
N ASP A 137 -7.03 24.25 8.07
CA ASP A 137 -6.26 25.47 7.87
C ASP A 137 -5.74 25.60 6.43
N SER A 138 -5.24 24.50 5.82
CA SER A 138 -4.70 24.55 4.46
C SER A 138 -5.79 24.82 3.44
N PHE A 139 -6.96 24.20 3.60
CA PHE A 139 -8.12 24.47 2.74
C PHE A 139 -8.58 25.92 2.84
N GLN A 140 -8.63 26.49 4.05
CA GLN A 140 -9.02 27.89 4.24
C GLN A 140 -8.05 28.84 3.53
N LYS A 141 -6.73 28.65 3.70
CA LYS A 141 -5.73 29.51 3.05
C LYS A 141 -5.76 29.41 1.51
N ILE A 142 -6.01 28.21 0.97
CA ILE A 142 -6.22 28.03 -0.47
C ILE A 142 -7.50 28.73 -0.91
N PHE A 143 -8.60 28.54 -0.20
CA PHE A 143 -9.88 29.16 -0.53
C PHE A 143 -9.82 30.70 -0.52
N GLU A 144 -9.10 31.29 0.43
CA GLU A 144 -8.84 32.74 0.50
C GLU A 144 -7.93 33.22 -0.64
N SER A 145 -6.96 32.41 -1.05
CA SER A 145 -6.03 32.74 -2.14
C SER A 145 -6.63 32.62 -3.54
N LEU A 146 -7.64 31.77 -3.73
CA LEU A 146 -8.32 31.59 -5.01
C LEU A 146 -9.35 32.71 -5.23
N ASN A 147 -8.89 33.91 -5.59
CA ASN A 147 -9.80 34.99 -6.00
C ASN A 147 -10.23 34.84 -7.46
N ASN A 148 -11.53 34.94 -7.74
CA ASN A 148 -12.15 34.57 -9.02
C ASN A 148 -11.66 35.42 -10.20
N GLU A 149 -11.38 36.70 -9.96
CA GLU A 149 -11.00 37.64 -11.02
C GLU A 149 -9.67 37.28 -11.68
N ASN A 150 -8.71 36.72 -10.93
CA ASN A 150 -7.37 36.41 -11.44
C ASN A 150 -7.27 35.03 -12.10
N LEU A 151 -8.24 34.16 -11.87
CA LEU A 151 -8.24 32.77 -12.34
C LEU A 151 -9.25 32.50 -13.45
N LYS A 152 -10.06 33.49 -13.85
CA LYS A 152 -11.12 33.35 -14.84
C LYS A 152 -10.63 32.77 -16.17
N ASP A 153 -9.46 33.22 -16.63
CA ASP A 153 -8.84 32.78 -17.89
C ASP A 153 -7.75 31.71 -17.68
N LYS A 154 -7.59 31.20 -16.45
CA LYS A 154 -6.57 30.22 -16.10
C LYS A 154 -7.16 28.82 -16.07
N LYS A 155 -6.44 27.86 -16.64
CA LYS A 155 -6.79 26.45 -16.58
C LYS A 155 -6.20 25.84 -15.32
N VAL A 156 -7.06 25.33 -14.45
CA VAL A 156 -6.70 24.76 -13.15
C VAL A 156 -6.93 23.26 -13.16
N MET A 157 -6.00 22.50 -12.59
CA MET A 157 -6.14 21.08 -12.36
C MET A 157 -6.10 20.81 -10.85
N LEU A 158 -7.12 20.14 -10.34
CA LEU A 158 -7.15 19.62 -8.99
C LEU A 158 -6.79 18.14 -9.04
N ILE A 159 -5.80 17.72 -8.26
CA ILE A 159 -5.41 16.31 -8.15
C ILE A 159 -5.63 15.89 -6.70
N ASP A 160 -6.42 14.84 -6.51
CA ASP A 160 -6.72 14.27 -5.21
C ASP A 160 -6.21 12.83 -5.13
N ASP A 161 -5.06 12.62 -4.47
CA ASP A 161 -4.52 11.29 -4.22
C ASP A 161 -5.14 10.68 -2.95
N GLU A 162 -5.44 9.39 -2.97
CA GLU A 162 -6.23 8.71 -1.93
C GLU A 162 -7.56 9.44 -1.67
N CYS A 163 -8.35 9.58 -2.74
CA CYS A 163 -9.56 10.40 -2.75
C CYS A 163 -10.66 9.94 -1.78
N ASP A 164 -10.55 8.73 -1.22
CA ASP A 164 -11.36 8.21 -0.10
C ASP A 164 -11.37 9.14 1.13
N TYR A 165 -10.30 9.92 1.31
CA TYR A 165 -10.16 10.91 2.38
C TYR A 165 -10.44 12.34 1.93
N GLY A 166 -10.87 12.55 0.68
CA GLY A 166 -10.97 13.86 0.06
C GLY A 166 -12.25 14.01 -0.73
N SER A 167 -12.12 14.02 -2.05
CA SER A 167 -13.19 14.32 -3.01
C SER A 167 -14.26 13.25 -3.07
N VAL A 168 -14.04 12.04 -2.56
CA VAL A 168 -15.11 11.06 -2.44
C VAL A 168 -15.82 11.21 -1.10
N ASN A 169 -17.15 11.35 -1.16
CA ASN A 169 -17.96 11.43 0.05
C ASN A 169 -18.08 10.04 0.71
N THR A 170 -17.34 9.85 1.79
CA THR A 170 -17.35 8.61 2.60
C THR A 170 -18.25 8.72 3.84
N SER A 171 -18.97 9.84 4.04
CA SER A 171 -19.89 10.01 5.16
C SER A 171 -21.17 9.20 4.95
N LYS A 172 -21.65 8.54 6.02
CA LYS A 172 -22.95 7.82 6.01
C LYS A 172 -24.14 8.79 5.98
N ILE A 173 -23.96 9.99 6.54
CA ILE A 173 -24.98 11.04 6.70
C ILE A 173 -24.38 12.38 6.20
N GLY A 174 -25.04 13.02 5.24
CA GLY A 174 -24.55 14.27 4.65
C GLY A 174 -23.24 14.09 3.87
N SER A 175 -22.33 15.05 3.95
CA SER A 175 -21.03 15.01 3.24
C SER A 175 -19.85 15.20 4.20
N SER A 176 -18.75 14.48 3.95
CA SER A 176 -17.50 14.67 4.70
C SER A 176 -16.97 16.10 4.57
N GLU A 177 -16.29 16.60 5.61
CA GLU A 177 -15.80 17.99 5.64
C GLU A 177 -14.85 18.31 4.47
N TYR A 178 -13.92 17.41 4.16
CA TYR A 178 -12.96 17.60 3.06
C TYR A 178 -13.61 17.52 1.69
N HIS A 179 -14.63 16.67 1.52
CA HIS A 179 -15.40 16.60 0.29
C HIS A 179 -16.06 17.96 0.01
N LYS A 180 -16.74 18.54 1.01
CA LYS A 180 -17.36 19.86 0.88
C LYS A 180 -16.35 20.92 0.46
N LYS A 181 -15.18 20.97 1.12
CA LYS A 181 -14.13 21.96 0.83
C LYS A 181 -13.50 21.83 -0.56
N ILE A 182 -13.27 20.60 -1.02
CA ILE A 182 -12.76 20.36 -2.38
C ILE A 182 -13.80 20.82 -3.41
N PHE A 183 -15.08 20.53 -3.19
CA PHE A 183 -16.14 20.96 -4.09
C PHE A 183 -16.44 22.46 -4.02
N GLU A 184 -16.30 23.10 -2.86
CA GLU A 184 -16.33 24.57 -2.74
C GLU A 184 -15.24 25.23 -3.60
N ILE A 185 -14.02 24.66 -3.63
CA ILE A 185 -12.94 25.10 -4.51
C ILE A 185 -13.28 24.82 -5.99
N TYR A 186 -13.72 23.60 -6.30
CA TYR A 186 -14.06 23.19 -7.66
C TYR A 186 -15.18 24.03 -8.26
N ASP A 187 -16.23 24.32 -7.48
CA ASP A 187 -17.39 25.07 -7.96
C ASP A 187 -17.13 26.54 -8.19
N ARG A 188 -16.11 27.08 -7.49
CA ARG A 188 -15.66 28.46 -7.63
C ARG A 188 -14.84 28.71 -8.90
N LEU A 189 -14.26 27.66 -9.51
CA LEU A 189 -13.37 27.77 -10.66
C LEU A 189 -14.12 27.54 -11.98
N TYR A 190 -13.84 28.37 -13.00
CA TYR A 190 -14.49 28.28 -14.32
C TYR A 190 -13.88 27.18 -15.20
N ASN A 191 -12.55 27.11 -15.28
CA ASN A 191 -11.83 26.15 -16.12
C ASN A 191 -11.03 25.18 -15.23
N VAL A 192 -11.74 24.20 -14.67
CA VAL A 192 -11.18 23.27 -13.68
C VAL A 192 -11.39 21.80 -14.03
N THR A 193 -10.31 21.03 -14.04
CA THR A 193 -10.39 19.57 -14.12
C THR A 193 -10.02 18.96 -12.78
N LEU A 194 -10.93 18.19 -12.18
CA LEU A 194 -10.65 17.39 -10.99
C LEU A 194 -10.31 15.95 -11.40
N ILE A 195 -9.13 15.48 -11.01
CA ILE A 195 -8.69 14.09 -11.20
C ILE A 195 -8.45 13.46 -9.83
N SER A 196 -9.30 12.50 -9.48
CA SER A 196 -9.25 11.78 -8.22
C SER A 196 -8.61 10.40 -8.43
N PHE A 197 -7.58 10.08 -7.67
CA PHE A 197 -6.91 8.79 -7.72
C PHE A 197 -7.27 7.94 -6.50
N THR A 198 -7.62 6.68 -6.73
CA THR A 198 -7.87 5.73 -5.65
C THR A 198 -7.42 4.32 -6.01
N ALA A 199 -7.02 3.56 -4.99
CA ALA A 199 -6.81 2.12 -5.10
C ALA A 199 -8.07 1.30 -4.80
N THR A 200 -9.11 1.98 -4.29
CA THR A 200 -10.22 1.42 -3.54
C THR A 200 -11.52 1.94 -4.13
N PRO A 201 -12.00 1.33 -5.23
CA PRO A 201 -13.16 1.83 -5.95
C PRO A 201 -14.47 1.57 -5.20
N PHE A 202 -14.54 0.58 -4.29
CA PHE A 202 -15.80 0.10 -3.75
C PHE A 202 -16.44 1.01 -2.72
N ALA A 203 -15.75 1.27 -1.61
CA ALA A 203 -16.22 2.16 -0.56
C ALA A 203 -16.46 3.56 -1.14
N ASN A 204 -15.65 3.97 -2.11
CA ASN A 204 -15.76 5.25 -2.76
C ASN A 204 -17.02 5.40 -3.62
N ILE A 205 -17.22 4.49 -4.57
CA ILE A 205 -18.29 4.61 -5.57
C ILE A 205 -19.63 4.15 -5.00
N LEU A 206 -19.63 3.29 -3.98
CA LEU A 206 -20.86 2.79 -3.34
C LEU A 206 -21.34 3.62 -2.15
N ASN A 207 -20.44 4.26 -1.38
CA ASN A 207 -20.88 5.14 -0.29
C ASN A 207 -21.24 6.54 -0.78
N SER A 208 -20.79 6.93 -1.97
CA SER A 208 -21.13 8.20 -2.57
C SER A 208 -22.61 8.20 -3.01
N LYS A 209 -23.51 8.57 -2.09
CA LYS A 209 -24.87 9.00 -2.42
C LYS A 209 -24.88 10.12 -3.45
N ASP A 210 -23.78 10.89 -3.52
CA ASP A 210 -23.66 12.09 -4.33
C ASP A 210 -23.08 11.85 -5.73
N LEU A 211 -22.21 10.85 -5.96
CA LEU A 211 -21.49 10.68 -7.26
C LEU A 211 -22.42 10.67 -8.47
N PHE A 212 -23.66 10.20 -8.27
CA PHE A 212 -24.67 10.04 -9.32
C PHE A 212 -25.95 10.85 -9.06
N ASN A 213 -26.03 11.63 -7.97
CA ASN A 213 -27.02 12.71 -7.80
C ASN A 213 -26.57 14.01 -8.47
N LEU A 214 -25.37 14.02 -9.04
CA LEU A 214 -24.82 15.11 -9.80
C LEU A 214 -25.36 15.06 -11.24
N GLN A 215 -25.59 16.23 -11.83
CA GLN A 215 -26.03 16.38 -13.24
C GLN A 215 -25.06 15.72 -14.26
N GLU A 216 -23.82 15.40 -13.86
CA GLU A 216 -22.82 14.73 -14.71
C GLU A 216 -22.07 13.62 -13.95
N ILE A 217 -22.01 12.43 -14.51
CA ILE A 217 -21.25 11.30 -13.94
C ILE A 217 -19.75 11.52 -14.23
N PRO A 218 -18.83 11.40 -13.24
CA PRO A 218 -17.41 11.53 -13.52
C PRO A 218 -16.94 10.43 -14.49
N LYS A 219 -16.02 10.77 -15.39
CA LYS A 219 -15.37 9.77 -16.24
C LYS A 219 -14.55 8.83 -15.36
N VAL A 220 -14.75 7.53 -15.54
CA VAL A 220 -13.97 6.51 -14.82
C VAL A 220 -12.89 5.95 -15.74
N VAL A 221 -11.64 6.01 -15.27
CA VAL A 221 -10.47 5.48 -15.98
C VAL A 221 -9.81 4.44 -15.10
N VAL A 222 -9.63 3.24 -15.66
CA VAL A 222 -8.93 2.14 -15.00
C VAL A 222 -7.48 2.18 -15.44
N LEU A 223 -6.57 2.37 -14.50
CA LEU A 223 -5.13 2.39 -14.78
C LEU A 223 -4.65 0.97 -15.03
N LYS A 224 -3.97 0.77 -16.15
CA LYS A 224 -3.22 -0.46 -16.42
C LYS A 224 -1.90 -0.45 -15.65
N ASN A 225 -1.46 -1.64 -15.28
CA ASN A 225 -0.14 -1.89 -14.70
C ASN A 225 0.65 -2.79 -15.65
N SER A 226 1.97 -2.83 -15.47
CA SER A 226 2.81 -3.78 -16.21
C SER A 226 2.62 -5.21 -15.77
N ASP A 227 3.09 -6.12 -16.61
CA ASP A 227 3.11 -7.56 -16.33
C ASP A 227 4.04 -7.94 -15.17
N GLU A 228 4.76 -6.97 -14.61
CA GLU A 228 5.57 -7.12 -13.39
C GLU A 228 4.79 -6.88 -12.10
N TYR A 229 3.62 -6.25 -12.20
CA TYR A 229 2.77 -6.00 -11.06
C TYR A 229 2.08 -7.29 -10.58
N CYS A 230 2.34 -7.64 -9.32
CA CYS A 230 1.71 -8.75 -8.62
C CYS A 230 0.60 -8.19 -7.72
N GLY A 231 -0.65 -8.47 -8.08
CA GLY A 231 -1.81 -8.03 -7.31
C GLY A 231 -2.78 -9.17 -7.05
N LEU A 232 -4.06 -8.85 -7.04
CA LEU A 232 -5.12 -9.82 -6.77
C LEU A 232 -5.22 -10.93 -7.83
N VAL A 233 -4.93 -10.61 -9.09
CA VAL A 233 -4.87 -11.58 -10.20
C VAL A 233 -3.78 -12.61 -9.96
N GLU A 234 -2.58 -12.15 -9.62
CA GLU A 234 -1.46 -13.04 -9.34
C GLU A 234 -1.68 -13.84 -8.06
N PHE A 235 -2.25 -13.21 -7.03
CA PHE A 235 -2.68 -13.91 -5.81
C PHE A 235 -3.62 -15.07 -6.13
N ASN A 236 -4.62 -14.88 -7.00
CA ASN A 236 -5.60 -15.92 -7.26
C ASN A 236 -5.04 -17.13 -8.01
N LYS A 237 -4.14 -16.89 -8.98
CA LYS A 237 -3.37 -17.96 -9.62
C LYS A 237 -2.61 -18.82 -8.60
N ARG A 238 -2.08 -18.17 -7.56
CA ARG A 238 -1.21 -18.77 -6.53
C ARG A 238 -1.91 -18.96 -5.19
N SER A 239 -3.23 -18.87 -5.15
CA SER A 239 -3.99 -18.88 -3.89
C SER A 239 -3.95 -20.24 -3.19
N ASN A 240 -3.71 -21.32 -3.96
CA ASN A 240 -3.46 -22.65 -3.42
C ASN A 240 -2.05 -22.77 -2.83
N GLU A 241 -1.18 -21.78 -3.08
CA GLU A 241 0.16 -21.71 -2.51
C GLU A 241 0.19 -20.97 -1.14
N CYS A 242 -0.95 -20.56 -0.60
CA CYS A 242 -0.99 -19.94 0.73
C CYS A 242 -0.95 -21.00 1.83
N TYR A 243 -0.22 -20.75 2.90
CA TYR A 243 -0.26 -21.60 4.09
C TYR A 243 -1.48 -21.23 4.95
N LEU A 244 -2.21 -22.23 5.45
CA LEU A 244 -3.36 -21.95 6.33
C LEU A 244 -2.90 -21.78 7.77
N TYR A 245 -3.31 -20.67 8.38
CA TYR A 245 -3.03 -20.41 9.77
C TYR A 245 -3.99 -21.18 10.69
N ARG A 246 -3.46 -21.81 11.75
CA ARG A 246 -4.26 -22.51 12.76
C ARG A 246 -4.61 -21.59 13.92
N TYR A 247 -5.90 -21.31 14.10
CA TYR A 247 -6.40 -20.89 15.41
C TYR A 247 -6.33 -22.08 16.38
N LYS A 248 -5.61 -21.95 17.49
CA LYS A 248 -5.75 -22.85 18.65
C LYS A 248 -7.10 -22.54 19.31
N ASP A 249 -8.20 -23.00 18.70
CA ASP A 249 -9.49 -22.96 19.36
C ASP A 249 -9.57 -24.11 20.36
N LYS A 250 -9.80 -23.80 21.64
CA LYS A 250 -9.90 -24.83 22.69
C LYS A 250 -11.17 -25.68 22.56
N ASN A 251 -12.17 -25.17 21.83
CA ASN A 251 -13.49 -25.80 21.72
C ASN A 251 -14.02 -25.77 20.28
N ASN A 252 -13.53 -26.64 19.38
CA ASN A 252 -14.42 -27.21 18.36
C ASN A 252 -13.80 -28.41 17.61
N HIS A 253 -14.64 -29.43 17.45
CA HIS A 253 -14.37 -30.67 16.75
C HIS A 253 -14.33 -30.47 15.22
N ASN A 254 -13.37 -31.17 14.60
CA ASN A 254 -13.32 -31.65 13.22
C ASN A 254 -13.91 -30.76 12.10
N VAL A 255 -13.00 -30.08 11.40
CA VAL A 255 -13.14 -29.78 9.95
C VAL A 255 -11.84 -30.19 9.26
N GLU A 256 -12.01 -30.92 8.14
CA GLU A 256 -11.01 -31.63 7.36
C GLU A 256 -10.22 -30.75 6.37
N VAL A 257 -8.92 -31.10 6.24
CA VAL A 257 -7.91 -30.89 5.18
C VAL A 257 -7.31 -29.48 4.92
N SER A 258 -5.96 -29.49 4.81
CA SER A 258 -4.98 -28.45 4.41
C SER A 258 -4.26 -27.74 5.57
N TYR A 259 -2.98 -28.08 5.73
CA TYR A 259 -1.83 -27.42 6.40
C TYR A 259 -2.13 -26.34 7.45
N LYS A 260 -1.88 -26.64 8.73
CA LYS A 260 -2.19 -25.77 9.87
C LYS A 260 -0.91 -25.21 10.50
N ASN A 261 -0.62 -23.93 10.30
CA ASN A 261 0.63 -23.27 10.74
C ASN A 261 0.43 -22.36 11.97
N SER A 262 1.42 -22.35 12.88
CA SER A 262 1.52 -21.41 14.02
C SER A 262 2.43 -20.21 13.73
N ILE A 263 2.62 -19.32 14.72
CA ILE A 263 3.57 -18.18 14.62
C ILE A 263 5.00 -18.69 14.44
N GLU A 264 5.36 -19.75 15.16
CA GLU A 264 6.66 -20.43 15.08
C GLU A 264 6.87 -21.02 13.68
N ASP A 265 5.86 -21.71 13.13
CA ASP A 265 5.93 -22.23 11.76
C ASP A 265 6.09 -21.11 10.72
N THR A 266 5.39 -19.99 10.93
CA THR A 266 5.48 -18.80 10.05
C THR A 266 6.90 -18.22 10.08
N PHE A 267 7.52 -18.17 11.25
CA PHE A 267 8.90 -17.71 11.40
C PHE A 267 9.90 -18.67 10.74
N LEU A 268 9.69 -19.98 10.85
CA LEU A 268 10.52 -20.98 10.17
C LEU A 268 10.40 -20.88 8.65
N ILE A 269 9.20 -20.65 8.12
CA ILE A 269 8.97 -20.39 6.69
C ILE A 269 9.76 -19.15 6.23
N TYR A 270 9.68 -18.06 6.99
CA TYR A 270 10.47 -16.86 6.71
C TYR A 270 11.97 -17.14 6.66
N LEU A 271 12.54 -17.84 7.65
CA LEU A 271 13.95 -18.18 7.67
C LEU A 271 14.37 -19.01 6.45
N TYR A 272 13.52 -19.97 6.06
CA TYR A 272 13.78 -20.85 4.92
C TYR A 272 13.81 -20.08 3.60
N ASP A 273 12.75 -19.32 3.30
CA ASP A 273 12.66 -18.57 2.03
C ASP A 273 13.61 -17.37 1.99
N ALA A 274 13.97 -16.77 3.13
CA ALA A 274 15.02 -15.77 3.22
C ALA A 274 16.39 -16.35 2.82
N ALA A 275 16.71 -17.55 3.33
CA ALA A 275 17.96 -18.23 3.02
C ALA A 275 18.00 -18.74 1.58
N ARG A 276 16.85 -19.16 1.03
CA ARG A 276 16.69 -19.48 -0.39
C ARG A 276 16.94 -18.26 -1.28
N LYS A 277 16.32 -17.11 -0.99
CA LYS A 277 16.55 -15.88 -1.76
C LYS A 277 18.02 -15.47 -1.71
N TRP A 278 18.67 -15.61 -0.55
CA TRP A 278 20.08 -15.32 -0.38
C TRP A 278 20.99 -16.25 -1.21
N HIS A 279 20.67 -17.54 -1.25
CA HIS A 279 21.33 -18.52 -2.10
C HIS A 279 21.20 -18.16 -3.58
N ASP A 280 19.98 -17.92 -4.05
CA ASP A 280 19.70 -17.63 -5.45
C ASP A 280 20.34 -16.30 -5.91
N ASN A 281 20.63 -15.38 -4.98
CA ASN A 281 21.40 -14.15 -5.22
C ASN A 281 22.92 -14.34 -5.09
N GLY A 282 23.42 -15.57 -5.01
CA GLY A 282 24.85 -15.87 -5.00
C GLY A 282 25.54 -15.60 -3.67
N TYR A 283 24.81 -15.63 -2.55
CA TYR A 283 25.33 -15.36 -1.20
C TYR A 283 25.96 -13.97 -1.06
N GLU A 284 25.21 -12.93 -1.41
CA GLU A 284 25.61 -11.54 -1.14
C GLU A 284 26.08 -11.35 0.32
N SER A 285 26.86 -10.30 0.61
CA SER A 285 27.22 -10.02 2.00
C SER A 285 25.97 -9.91 2.87
N ILE A 286 25.96 -10.58 4.03
CA ILE A 286 24.81 -10.57 4.96
C ILE A 286 24.47 -9.13 5.39
N GLU A 287 25.48 -8.26 5.45
CA GLU A 287 25.33 -6.84 5.77
C GLU A 287 24.70 -6.01 4.62
N CYS A 288 24.66 -6.55 3.41
CA CYS A 288 24.06 -5.92 2.23
C CYS A 288 22.72 -6.56 1.83
N PHE A 289 22.45 -7.79 2.30
CA PHE A 289 21.24 -8.53 1.97
C PHE A 289 20.10 -8.17 2.92
N GLU A 290 18.96 -7.75 2.37
CA GLU A 290 17.82 -7.29 3.16
C GLU A 290 16.64 -8.27 3.05
N THR A 291 15.99 -8.54 4.18
CA THR A 291 14.79 -9.41 4.23
C THR A 291 13.78 -8.88 5.23
N GLN A 292 12.50 -9.03 4.91
CA GLN A 292 11.42 -8.55 5.75
C GLN A 292 10.35 -9.63 5.93
N MET A 293 9.89 -9.77 7.17
CA MET A 293 8.71 -10.52 7.56
C MET A 293 7.68 -9.55 8.14
N LEU A 294 6.42 -9.72 7.75
CA LEU A 294 5.31 -8.92 8.27
C LEU A 294 4.31 -9.80 9.01
N ILE A 295 4.00 -9.45 10.25
CA ILE A 295 3.02 -10.12 11.10
C ILE A 295 1.89 -9.13 11.41
N ASN A 296 0.80 -9.26 10.67
CA ASN A 296 -0.37 -8.39 10.69
C ASN A 296 -1.59 -9.12 11.30
N ILE A 297 -1.74 -9.02 12.62
CA ILE A 297 -2.61 -9.91 13.42
C ILE A 297 -3.86 -9.24 13.99
N ASP A 298 -3.70 -8.16 14.77
CA ASP A 298 -4.80 -7.41 15.40
C ASP A 298 -4.32 -5.98 15.69
N CYS A 299 -5.19 -5.10 16.19
CA CYS A 299 -4.87 -3.75 16.65
C CYS A 299 -4.45 -3.67 18.12
N GLU A 300 -4.55 -4.75 18.89
CA GLU A 300 -4.24 -4.77 20.32
C GLU A 300 -2.74 -4.96 20.60
N ASN A 301 -2.15 -4.00 21.31
CA ASN A 301 -0.72 -3.99 21.65
C ASN A 301 -0.29 -5.23 22.48
N ASP A 302 -1.17 -5.75 23.35
CA ASP A 302 -0.88 -6.94 24.16
C ASP A 302 -0.72 -8.19 23.30
N ILE A 303 -1.47 -8.28 22.19
CA ILE A 303 -1.34 -9.39 21.23
C ILE A 303 0.03 -9.30 20.54
N HIS A 304 0.49 -8.11 20.15
CA HIS A 304 1.82 -7.93 19.56
C HIS A 304 2.94 -8.37 20.51
N LEU A 305 2.83 -8.01 21.80
CA LEU A 305 3.79 -8.42 22.83
C LEU A 305 3.78 -9.94 23.06
N ASN A 306 2.61 -10.58 22.99
CA ASN A 306 2.50 -12.03 23.10
C ASN A 306 3.17 -12.75 21.91
N VAL A 307 3.04 -12.22 20.68
CA VAL A 307 3.76 -12.74 19.52
C VAL A 307 5.26 -12.59 19.68
N TYR A 308 5.74 -11.43 20.11
CA TYR A 308 7.14 -11.22 20.43
C TYR A 308 7.66 -12.26 21.44
N LYS A 309 6.97 -12.41 22.57
CA LYS A 309 7.32 -13.41 23.60
C LYS A 309 7.35 -14.83 23.04
N THR A 310 6.34 -15.19 22.25
CA THR A 310 6.26 -16.52 21.60
C THR A 310 7.47 -16.80 20.73
N LEU A 311 7.91 -15.83 19.91
CA LEU A 311 9.10 -15.99 19.07
C LEU A 311 10.39 -16.13 19.91
N ILE A 312 10.54 -15.30 20.94
CA ILE A 312 11.71 -15.35 21.83
C ILE A 312 11.77 -16.67 22.61
N ASP A 313 10.63 -17.12 23.15
CA ASP A 313 10.54 -18.37 23.90
C ASP A 313 10.77 -19.58 22.98
N PHE A 314 10.23 -19.53 21.75
CA PHE A 314 10.51 -20.54 20.74
C PHE A 314 12.02 -20.65 20.45
N LEU A 315 12.72 -19.51 20.30
CA LEU A 315 14.18 -19.55 20.13
C LEU A 315 14.89 -20.15 21.35
N LYS A 316 14.55 -19.67 22.55
CA LYS A 316 15.20 -20.10 23.80
C LYS A 316 15.03 -21.59 24.04
N ASN A 317 13.85 -22.14 23.76
CA ASN A 317 13.56 -23.55 23.99
C ASN A 317 14.17 -24.44 22.91
N THR A 318 14.18 -24.00 21.65
CA THR A 318 14.58 -24.83 20.50
C THR A 318 16.08 -24.76 20.20
N PHE A 319 16.73 -23.64 20.48
CA PHE A 319 18.09 -23.33 20.00
C PHE A 319 19.11 -23.12 21.14
N THR A 320 18.98 -23.86 22.24
CA THR A 320 19.79 -23.72 23.47
C THR A 320 21.30 -23.93 23.30
N SER A 321 21.79 -24.81 22.41
CA SER A 321 23.25 -25.03 22.21
C SER A 321 23.72 -24.98 20.76
N ILE A 322 24.84 -24.31 20.50
CA ILE A 322 25.37 -23.99 19.16
C ILE A 322 25.61 -25.25 18.30
N GLU A 323 26.14 -26.33 18.87
CA GLU A 323 26.39 -27.58 18.14
C GLU A 323 25.09 -28.36 17.82
N LYS A 324 24.05 -28.23 18.65
CA LYS A 324 22.74 -28.85 18.41
C LYS A 324 21.83 -27.98 17.56
N ARG A 325 22.11 -26.67 17.41
CA ARG A 325 21.28 -25.70 16.67
C ARG A 325 21.03 -26.11 15.23
N LYS A 326 22.07 -26.55 14.50
CA LYS A 326 21.90 -26.92 13.08
C LYS A 326 20.93 -28.08 12.90
N VAL A 327 21.12 -29.15 13.68
CA VAL A 327 20.23 -30.32 13.64
C VAL A 327 18.83 -29.96 14.12
N ALA A 328 18.71 -29.14 15.17
CA ALA A 328 17.41 -28.67 15.65
C ALA A 328 16.65 -27.87 14.59
N ILE A 329 17.30 -26.91 13.92
CA ILE A 329 16.71 -26.11 12.83
C ILE A 329 16.26 -27.00 11.68
N LEU A 330 17.10 -27.94 11.24
CA LEU A 330 16.77 -28.88 10.17
C LEU A 330 15.58 -29.78 10.55
N ASN A 331 15.48 -30.19 11.81
CA ASN A 331 14.35 -30.96 12.32
C ASN A 331 13.06 -30.13 12.35
N GLU A 332 13.14 -28.86 12.76
CA GLU A 332 11.99 -27.95 12.71
C GLU A 332 11.55 -27.65 11.28
N PHE A 333 12.47 -27.41 10.35
CA PHE A 333 12.14 -27.30 8.93
C PHE A 333 11.49 -28.57 8.41
N ARG A 334 12.02 -29.75 8.75
CA ARG A 334 11.39 -31.02 8.38
C ARG A 334 9.98 -31.14 8.95
N LYS A 335 9.73 -30.71 10.18
CA LYS A 335 8.36 -30.70 10.75
C LYS A 335 7.44 -29.78 9.95
N VAL A 336 7.86 -28.55 9.65
CA VAL A 336 7.03 -27.55 8.98
C VAL A 336 6.76 -27.87 7.50
N PHE A 337 7.75 -28.40 6.79
CA PHE A 337 7.64 -28.62 5.35
C PHE A 337 7.24 -30.05 4.99
N ILE A 338 7.79 -31.05 5.67
CA ILE A 338 7.52 -32.47 5.37
C ILE A 338 6.34 -32.97 6.19
N ASN A 339 6.36 -32.83 7.53
CA ASN A 339 5.32 -33.45 8.38
C ASN A 339 3.98 -32.72 8.34
N ASN A 340 3.98 -31.40 8.12
CA ASN A 340 2.76 -30.66 7.85
C ASN A 340 2.32 -30.82 6.38
N ASN A 341 2.87 -31.78 5.62
CA ASN A 341 2.51 -32.11 4.25
C ASN A 341 2.58 -30.93 3.26
N ASN A 342 3.50 -29.96 3.36
CA ASN A 342 3.63 -28.80 2.47
C ASN A 342 4.63 -29.04 1.32
N PRO A 343 4.46 -30.03 0.41
CA PRO A 343 5.57 -30.60 -0.34
C PRO A 343 5.92 -29.69 -1.53
N SER A 344 4.97 -28.91 -2.03
CA SER A 344 5.12 -27.94 -3.12
C SER A 344 6.05 -26.78 -2.78
N PHE A 345 6.39 -26.61 -1.50
CA PHE A 345 7.29 -25.56 -1.03
C PHE A 345 8.63 -26.08 -0.55
N PHE A 346 8.74 -27.40 -0.44
CA PHE A 346 9.95 -28.07 -0.01
C PHE A 346 10.76 -28.43 -1.24
N ASP A 347 11.86 -27.71 -1.43
CA ASP A 347 12.85 -28.09 -2.42
C ASP A 347 13.85 -29.02 -1.74
N GLU A 348 13.86 -30.29 -2.15
CA GLU A 348 14.76 -31.31 -1.58
C GLU A 348 16.23 -30.95 -1.81
N ASP A 349 16.56 -30.39 -2.97
CA ASP A 349 17.94 -29.99 -3.30
C ASP A 349 18.37 -28.83 -2.39
N MET A 350 17.50 -27.83 -2.21
CA MET A 350 17.74 -26.76 -1.25
C MET A 350 17.86 -27.28 0.18
N TYR A 351 17.04 -28.25 0.58
CA TYR A 351 17.13 -28.86 1.91
C TYR A 351 18.47 -29.56 2.12
N GLN A 352 19.00 -30.24 1.10
CA GLN A 352 20.36 -30.78 1.13
C GLN A 352 21.40 -29.66 1.24
N GLU A 353 21.19 -28.53 0.58
CA GLU A 353 22.07 -27.37 0.76
C GLU A 353 21.98 -26.71 2.14
N PHE A 354 20.87 -26.84 2.88
CA PHE A 354 20.84 -26.45 4.30
C PHE A 354 21.78 -27.32 5.16
N TYR A 355 22.12 -28.53 4.71
CA TYR A 355 23.21 -29.30 5.31
C TYR A 355 24.60 -28.76 4.95
N SER A 356 24.74 -27.89 3.94
CA SER A 356 25.99 -27.15 3.72
C SER A 356 26.24 -26.12 4.84
N LYS A 357 27.47 -25.63 4.99
CA LYS A 357 27.80 -24.59 6.00
C LYS A 357 27.27 -23.20 5.61
N LYS A 358 27.01 -22.93 4.33
CA LYS A 358 26.77 -21.58 3.81
C LYS A 358 25.38 -21.05 4.18
N ILE A 359 24.30 -21.71 3.74
CA ILE A 359 22.90 -21.28 3.98
C ILE A 359 22.60 -21.10 5.47
N PHE A 360 23.17 -21.96 6.32
CA PHE A 360 23.02 -21.87 7.77
C PHE A 360 23.54 -20.54 8.35
N THR A 361 24.46 -19.85 7.67
CA THR A 361 25.08 -18.61 8.16
C THR A 361 24.06 -17.49 8.30
N LEU A 362 23.20 -17.28 7.30
CA LEU A 362 22.15 -16.27 7.37
C LEU A 362 21.11 -16.61 8.43
N VAL A 363 20.64 -17.86 8.46
CA VAL A 363 19.67 -18.32 9.45
C VAL A 363 20.21 -18.13 10.87
N LYS A 364 21.47 -18.50 11.09
CA LYS A 364 22.17 -18.29 12.36
C LYS A 364 22.25 -16.80 12.69
N TYR A 365 22.62 -15.95 11.73
CA TYR A 365 22.73 -14.50 11.93
C TYR A 365 21.40 -13.88 12.40
N ILE A 366 20.29 -14.22 11.73
CA ILE A 366 18.96 -13.72 12.09
C ILE A 366 18.55 -14.22 13.48
N ILE A 367 18.80 -15.49 13.81
CA ILE A 367 18.48 -16.08 15.11
C ILE A 367 19.31 -15.43 16.24
N ASP A 368 20.62 -15.28 16.04
CA ASP A 368 21.53 -14.70 17.04
C ASP A 368 21.24 -13.21 17.28
N ASN A 369 20.60 -12.52 16.32
CA ASN A 369 20.22 -11.11 16.41
C ASN A 369 18.69 -10.89 16.46
N LEU A 370 17.91 -11.90 16.86
CA LEU A 370 16.44 -11.83 16.72
C LEU A 370 15.83 -10.64 17.48
N GLU A 371 16.28 -10.37 18.71
CA GLU A 371 15.76 -9.25 19.51
C GLU A 371 15.94 -7.89 18.82
N LYS A 372 17.04 -7.71 18.06
CA LYS A 372 17.31 -6.50 17.27
C LYS A 372 16.55 -6.47 15.93
N THR A 373 16.16 -7.65 15.44
CA THR A 373 15.46 -7.84 14.16
C THR A 373 13.95 -7.58 14.31
N ILE A 374 13.37 -7.86 15.49
CA ILE A 374 11.94 -7.68 15.73
C ILE A 374 11.62 -6.21 16.01
N ILE A 375 10.65 -5.70 15.26
CA ILE A 375 10.12 -4.35 15.37
C ILE A 375 8.63 -4.44 15.68
N ILE A 376 8.20 -3.88 16.81
CA ILE A 376 6.79 -3.79 17.18
C ILE A 376 6.30 -2.39 16.85
N LEU A 377 5.30 -2.29 15.97
CA LEU A 377 4.67 -1.04 15.59
C LEU A 377 3.32 -0.88 16.31
N ASN A 378 3.31 -0.05 17.33
CA ASN A 378 2.11 0.37 18.06
C ASN A 378 1.72 1.79 17.64
N SER A 379 0.46 2.17 17.84
CA SER A 379 -0.19 3.39 17.32
C SER A 379 0.37 4.76 17.78
N SER A 380 1.64 4.87 18.18
CA SER A 380 2.29 6.14 18.55
C SER A 380 3.04 6.78 17.35
N GLU A 381 2.75 8.05 17.08
CA GLU A 381 3.18 8.78 15.86
C GLU A 381 4.71 8.88 15.65
N ASN A 382 5.52 8.73 16.70
CA ASN A 382 6.98 8.86 16.60
C ASN A 382 7.70 7.57 16.19
N GLN A 383 7.08 6.39 16.30
CA GLN A 383 7.77 5.12 16.01
C GLN A 383 7.94 4.87 14.51
N GLU A 384 7.03 5.37 13.66
CA GLU A 384 7.08 5.08 12.21
C GLU A 384 8.33 5.67 11.53
N LYS A 385 8.76 6.88 11.90
CA LYS A 385 9.83 7.58 11.20
C LYS A 385 11.23 7.06 11.52
N ASP A 386 11.50 6.68 12.75
CA ASP A 386 12.87 6.26 13.10
C ASP A 386 13.13 4.80 12.68
N LEU A 387 12.10 3.95 12.64
CA LEU A 387 12.22 2.50 12.40
C LEU A 387 12.29 2.09 10.90
N PHE A 388 11.61 2.80 10.00
CA PHE A 388 11.72 2.54 8.56
C PHE A 388 13.04 3.04 7.96
N TYR A 389 13.67 4.02 8.61
CA TYR A 389 14.88 4.67 8.13
C TYR A 389 16.15 4.20 8.83
N ASP A 390 16.05 3.41 9.90
CA ASP A 390 17.22 2.72 10.44
C ASP A 390 17.72 1.67 9.41
N LYS A 391 18.74 2.08 8.67
CA LYS A 391 19.44 1.29 7.64
C LYS A 391 20.38 0.25 8.26
N SER A 392 20.65 0.31 9.56
CA SER A 392 21.53 -0.64 10.26
C SER A 392 20.87 -2.02 10.41
N ILE A 393 19.54 -2.07 10.48
CA ILE A 393 18.78 -3.31 10.60
C ILE A 393 18.42 -3.84 9.20
N LYS A 394 19.15 -4.84 8.72
CA LYS A 394 18.97 -5.42 7.38
C LYS A 394 17.87 -6.48 7.29
N HIS A 395 17.70 -7.26 8.34
CA HIS A 395 16.63 -8.25 8.46
C HIS A 395 15.61 -7.73 9.45
N LYS A 396 14.34 -7.61 9.05
CA LYS A 396 13.28 -7.02 9.87
C LYS A 396 12.12 -7.99 10.03
N ILE A 397 11.67 -8.18 11.26
CA ILE A 397 10.42 -8.91 11.57
C ILE A 397 9.48 -7.92 12.21
N ILE A 398 8.47 -7.52 11.46
CA ILE A 398 7.64 -6.37 11.79
C ILE A 398 6.30 -6.90 12.30
N ILE A 399 5.97 -6.58 13.55
CA ILE A 399 4.73 -7.01 14.23
C ILE A 399 3.84 -5.79 14.43
N GLY A 400 2.58 -5.92 14.05
CA GLY A 400 1.63 -4.84 14.26
C GLY A 400 0.24 -5.13 13.72
N GLY A 401 -0.54 -4.05 13.60
CA GLY A 401 -1.92 -4.07 13.16
C GLY A 401 -2.25 -2.97 12.16
N VAL A 402 -3.05 -2.00 12.60
CA VAL A 402 -3.57 -0.94 11.73
C VAL A 402 -2.47 -0.09 11.11
N LEU A 403 -1.38 0.22 11.82
CA LEU A 403 -0.28 1.02 11.26
C LEU A 403 0.42 0.33 10.09
N LEU A 404 0.51 -1.01 10.10
CA LEU A 404 1.11 -1.76 9.00
C LEU A 404 0.32 -1.66 7.70
N SER A 405 -0.93 -1.18 7.76
CA SER A 405 -1.90 -1.28 6.67
C SER A 405 -1.96 -0.11 5.70
N ARG A 406 -1.32 1.04 5.95
CA ARG A 406 -1.36 2.19 5.03
C ARG A 406 0.00 2.86 4.75
N GLY A 407 0.14 3.43 3.56
CA GLY A 407 1.25 4.34 3.21
C GLY A 407 2.67 3.77 3.00
N VAL A 408 2.98 2.60 3.54
CA VAL A 408 4.34 2.00 3.49
C VAL A 408 4.46 0.87 2.46
N THR A 409 5.61 0.80 1.79
CA THR A 409 6.01 -0.28 0.86
C THR A 409 7.14 -1.09 1.47
N TYR A 410 7.12 -2.41 1.31
CA TYR A 410 8.07 -3.36 1.91
C TYR A 410 8.87 -4.06 0.81
N GLU A 411 9.95 -3.45 0.30
CA GLU A 411 10.64 -3.92 -0.93
C GLU A 411 11.10 -5.39 -0.83
N ASN A 412 11.73 -5.77 0.29
CA ASN A 412 12.25 -7.13 0.50
C ASN A 412 11.36 -8.02 1.38
N LEU A 413 10.04 -7.91 1.21
CA LEU A 413 9.07 -8.76 1.90
C LEU A 413 9.15 -10.21 1.41
N ILE A 414 9.47 -11.13 2.33
CA ILE A 414 9.58 -12.58 2.10
C ILE A 414 8.34 -13.30 2.62
N THR A 415 7.83 -12.89 3.77
CA THR A 415 6.72 -13.59 4.43
C THR A 415 5.74 -12.60 5.02
N GLU A 416 4.44 -12.81 4.77
CA GLU A 416 3.37 -12.04 5.39
C GLU A 416 2.35 -12.98 6.05
N LEU A 417 2.19 -12.81 7.36
CA LEU A 417 1.10 -13.39 8.13
C LEU A 417 -0.01 -12.35 8.26
N ILE A 418 -1.18 -12.62 7.70
CA ILE A 418 -2.35 -11.75 7.78
C ILE A 418 -3.52 -12.49 8.42
N LEU A 419 -3.96 -12.04 9.59
CA LEU A 419 -5.11 -12.59 10.33
C LEU A 419 -6.25 -11.59 10.51
N ASN A 420 -6.01 -10.33 10.15
CA ASN A 420 -6.95 -9.25 10.30
C ASN A 420 -8.14 -9.38 9.33
N TYR A 421 -9.31 -9.77 9.85
CA TYR A 421 -10.52 -10.00 9.06
C TYR A 421 -11.33 -8.73 8.77
N PRO A 422 -11.88 -8.53 7.55
CA PRO A 422 -12.80 -7.43 7.29
C PRO A 422 -14.15 -7.71 7.96
N LYS A 423 -14.57 -6.85 8.90
CA LYS A 423 -15.84 -7.02 9.63
C LYS A 423 -17.11 -6.76 8.77
N LYS A 424 -16.97 -6.19 7.56
CA LYS A 424 -18.08 -5.83 6.65
C LYS A 424 -17.63 -5.90 5.17
N THR A 425 -18.57 -6.12 4.25
CA THR A 425 -18.33 -6.11 2.78
C THR A 425 -17.70 -4.81 2.27
N ILE A 426 -18.11 -3.67 2.84
CA ILE A 426 -17.54 -2.34 2.53
C ILE A 426 -16.05 -2.23 2.95
N ALA A 427 -15.55 -3.15 3.77
CA ALA A 427 -14.15 -3.19 4.20
C ALA A 427 -13.23 -4.01 3.28
N VAL A 428 -13.71 -4.45 2.11
CA VAL A 428 -12.88 -5.10 1.07
C VAL A 428 -11.72 -4.21 0.65
N ASP A 429 -11.96 -2.91 0.52
CA ASP A 429 -10.93 -1.91 0.22
C ASP A 429 -9.83 -1.86 1.28
N THR A 430 -10.24 -1.91 2.55
CA THR A 430 -9.30 -2.00 3.68
C THR A 430 -8.51 -3.30 3.65
N LEU A 431 -9.10 -4.41 3.22
CA LEU A 431 -8.40 -5.69 3.06
C LEU A 431 -7.35 -5.62 1.94
N LEU A 432 -7.71 -5.05 0.77
CA LEU A 432 -6.77 -4.90 -0.34
C LEU A 432 -5.62 -3.95 0.02
N GLN A 433 -5.89 -2.85 0.74
CA GLN A 433 -4.85 -1.94 1.23
C GLN A 433 -3.88 -2.64 2.22
N ARG A 434 -4.39 -3.60 2.99
CA ARG A 434 -3.62 -4.39 3.97
C ARG A 434 -2.70 -5.42 3.33
N ALA A 435 -2.98 -5.87 2.12
CA ALA A 435 -2.17 -6.87 1.43
C ALA A 435 -0.84 -6.26 0.98
N ARG A 436 0.24 -6.47 1.74
CA ARG A 436 1.56 -5.86 1.44
C ARG A 436 2.41 -6.67 0.48
N TRP A 437 1.99 -7.89 0.19
CA TRP A 437 2.49 -8.70 -0.92
C TRP A 437 2.10 -8.17 -2.31
N PHE A 438 1.18 -7.20 -2.40
CA PHE A 438 0.91 -6.53 -3.67
C PHE A 438 2.10 -5.63 -4.08
N GLY A 439 2.19 -5.30 -5.37
CA GLY A 439 3.24 -4.42 -5.92
C GLY A 439 4.08 -5.07 -7.02
N TYR A 440 5.09 -4.36 -7.50
CA TYR A 440 6.01 -4.83 -8.55
C TYR A 440 7.01 -5.83 -7.97
N ARG A 441 6.66 -7.12 -8.01
CA ARG A 441 7.37 -8.19 -7.31
C ARG A 441 7.62 -9.44 -8.15
N LYS A 442 7.37 -9.41 -9.46
CA LYS A 442 7.42 -10.60 -10.34
C LYS A 442 8.68 -11.45 -10.14
N ASN A 443 9.84 -10.82 -9.98
CA ASN A 443 11.12 -11.51 -9.81
C ASN A 443 11.27 -12.19 -8.43
N ASP A 444 10.69 -11.60 -7.39
CA ASP A 444 10.80 -12.06 -6.01
C ASP A 444 9.60 -12.89 -5.54
N ILE A 445 8.53 -12.95 -6.33
CA ILE A 445 7.26 -13.51 -5.90
C ILE A 445 7.35 -15.01 -5.57
N LYS A 446 8.35 -15.72 -6.12
CA LYS A 446 8.61 -17.14 -5.78
C LYS A 446 9.00 -17.34 -4.32
N TYR A 447 9.65 -16.37 -3.70
CA TYR A 447 10.04 -16.40 -2.28
C TYR A 447 8.92 -15.88 -1.38
N MET A 448 8.00 -15.06 -1.92
CA MET A 448 6.93 -14.47 -1.13
C MET A 448 5.94 -15.55 -0.65
N LYS A 449 5.86 -15.76 0.66
CA LYS A 449 4.90 -16.67 1.30
C LYS A 449 3.84 -15.90 2.06
N ILE A 450 2.59 -16.32 1.87
CA ILE A 450 1.44 -15.70 2.52
C ILE A 450 0.81 -16.74 3.44
N ILE A 451 0.68 -16.38 4.71
CA ILE A 451 0.05 -17.19 5.74
C ILE A 451 -1.23 -16.47 6.15
N MET A 452 -2.37 -17.12 6.00
CA MET A 452 -3.67 -16.55 6.36
C MET A 452 -4.71 -17.63 6.65
N THR A 453 -5.90 -17.28 7.10
CA THR A 453 -6.97 -18.26 7.28
C THR A 453 -7.63 -18.63 5.95
N LYS A 454 -8.32 -19.78 5.91
CA LYS A 454 -9.05 -20.22 4.70
C LYS A 454 -10.12 -19.20 4.29
N GLU A 455 -10.76 -18.59 5.27
CA GLU A 455 -11.79 -17.58 5.08
C GLU A 455 -11.22 -16.32 4.40
N LEU A 456 -10.01 -15.88 4.76
CA LEU A 456 -9.35 -14.76 4.09
C LEU A 456 -9.02 -15.06 2.63
N ILE A 457 -8.51 -16.26 2.33
CA ILE A 457 -8.26 -16.70 0.94
C ILE A 457 -9.55 -16.61 0.11
N ASP A 458 -10.65 -17.13 0.65
CA ASP A 458 -11.95 -17.09 -0.01
C ASP A 458 -12.42 -15.64 -0.25
N ILE A 459 -12.19 -14.72 0.71
CA ILE A 459 -12.55 -13.31 0.52
C ILE A 459 -11.73 -12.69 -0.61
N PHE A 460 -10.42 -12.91 -0.66
CA PHE A 460 -9.59 -12.38 -1.76
C PHE A 460 -10.05 -12.92 -3.11
N LYS A 461 -10.34 -14.23 -3.22
CA LYS A 461 -10.91 -14.85 -4.43
C LYS A 461 -12.21 -14.20 -4.88
N ILE A 462 -13.13 -13.97 -3.95
CA ILE A 462 -14.42 -13.33 -4.25
C ILE A 462 -14.22 -11.87 -4.65
N THR A 463 -13.29 -11.17 -4.00
CA THR A 463 -12.99 -9.76 -4.27
C THR A 463 -12.54 -9.53 -5.72
N GLU A 464 -11.76 -10.44 -6.30
CA GLU A 464 -11.30 -10.30 -7.68
C GLU A 464 -12.45 -10.36 -8.68
N ARG A 465 -13.22 -11.46 -8.61
CA ARG A 465 -14.41 -11.65 -9.45
C ARG A 465 -15.35 -10.47 -9.33
N TYR A 466 -15.42 -9.90 -8.13
CA TYR A 466 -16.23 -8.73 -7.90
C TYR A 466 -15.66 -7.47 -8.56
N LEU A 467 -14.36 -7.21 -8.51
CA LEU A 467 -13.72 -6.10 -9.24
C LEU A 467 -13.88 -6.24 -10.76
N GLU A 468 -13.76 -7.45 -11.30
CA GLU A 468 -13.95 -7.74 -12.73
C GLU A 468 -15.35 -7.39 -13.23
N ILE A 469 -16.37 -7.59 -12.38
CA ILE A 469 -17.76 -7.23 -12.69
C ILE A 469 -18.03 -5.74 -12.43
N PHE A 470 -17.50 -5.25 -11.30
CA PHE A 470 -17.79 -3.91 -10.80
C PHE A 470 -17.24 -2.84 -11.70
N ILE A 471 -15.96 -2.93 -12.06
CA ILE A 471 -15.25 -1.89 -12.81
C ILE A 471 -15.93 -1.60 -14.17
N PRO A 472 -16.26 -2.60 -15.01
CA PRO A 472 -17.05 -2.38 -16.22
C PRO A 472 -18.48 -1.90 -15.91
N GLY A 473 -19.06 -2.39 -14.82
CA GLY A 473 -20.42 -2.08 -14.36
C GLY A 473 -20.62 -0.69 -13.77
N ILE A 474 -19.56 0.08 -13.49
CA ILE A 474 -19.66 1.49 -13.04
C ILE A 474 -20.43 2.34 -14.06
N SER A 475 -20.36 1.97 -15.34
CA SER A 475 -21.13 2.61 -16.41
C SER A 475 -22.66 2.33 -16.35
N ASN A 476 -23.12 1.36 -15.54
CA ASN A 476 -24.50 0.90 -15.51
C ASN A 476 -24.99 0.54 -14.08
N TYR A 477 -25.21 1.58 -13.26
CA TYR A 477 -25.53 1.51 -11.81
C TYR A 477 -26.72 0.61 -11.43
N HIS A 478 -27.80 0.58 -12.23
CA HIS A 478 -29.00 -0.19 -11.88
C HIS A 478 -28.76 -1.70 -11.85
N LYS A 479 -27.90 -2.20 -12.73
CA LYS A 479 -27.45 -3.60 -12.68
C LYS A 479 -26.57 -3.84 -11.46
N LEU A 480 -25.63 -2.94 -11.19
CA LEU A 480 -24.67 -3.02 -10.09
C LEU A 480 -25.33 -3.12 -8.70
N LYS A 481 -26.34 -2.28 -8.43
CA LYS A 481 -27.07 -2.24 -7.14
C LYS A 481 -27.76 -3.57 -6.79
N LYS A 482 -28.28 -4.27 -7.81
CA LYS A 482 -28.94 -5.58 -7.63
C LYS A 482 -27.93 -6.69 -7.29
N TYR A 483 -26.73 -6.64 -7.88
CA TYR A 483 -25.65 -7.59 -7.59
C TYR A 483 -25.05 -7.39 -6.18
N ILE A 484 -24.85 -6.14 -5.74
CA ILE A 484 -24.32 -5.82 -4.41
C ILE A 484 -25.20 -6.36 -3.29
N LYS A 485 -26.52 -6.21 -3.42
CA LYS A 485 -27.48 -6.72 -2.44
C LYS A 485 -27.39 -8.25 -2.26
N ASN A 486 -27.03 -8.97 -3.31
CA ASN A 486 -26.82 -10.42 -3.27
C ASN A 486 -25.46 -10.78 -2.64
N LEU A 487 -24.44 -9.93 -2.76
CA LEU A 487 -23.14 -10.12 -2.15
C LEU A 487 -23.15 -9.86 -0.64
N ASP A 488 -23.84 -8.82 -0.18
CA ASP A 488 -24.05 -8.61 1.26
C ASP A 488 -24.70 -9.84 1.90
N ALA A 489 -25.62 -10.51 1.20
CA ALA A 489 -26.18 -11.77 1.66
C ALA A 489 -25.15 -12.90 1.76
N LEU A 490 -24.20 -13.01 0.81
CA LEU A 490 -23.10 -14.00 0.84
C LEU A 490 -22.09 -13.73 1.96
N TYR A 491 -21.69 -12.47 2.17
CA TYR A 491 -20.81 -12.08 3.28
C TYR A 491 -21.49 -12.26 4.64
N SER A 492 -22.78 -11.94 4.75
CA SER A 492 -23.57 -12.18 5.97
C SER A 492 -23.81 -13.67 6.27
N GLN A 493 -23.97 -14.52 5.25
CA GLN A 493 -24.11 -15.97 5.44
C GLN A 493 -22.81 -16.63 5.94
N LYS A 494 -21.63 -16.14 5.53
CA LYS A 494 -20.34 -16.62 6.09
C LYS A 494 -20.01 -16.03 7.47
N ASN A 495 -20.61 -14.90 7.86
CA ASN A 495 -20.42 -14.28 9.19
C ASN A 495 -21.16 -14.97 10.34
N ILE A 496 -21.87 -16.09 10.12
CA ILE A 496 -22.52 -16.86 11.20
C ILE A 496 -21.52 -17.74 11.99
N ARG A 497 -20.24 -17.77 11.62
CA ARG A 497 -19.18 -18.46 12.39
C ARG A 497 -18.14 -17.54 13.05
N SER A 498 -18.43 -16.25 13.24
CA SER A 498 -17.68 -15.45 14.22
C SER A 498 -18.30 -15.68 15.61
N THR A 499 -17.98 -16.80 16.24
CA THR A 499 -18.25 -17.02 17.67
C THR A 499 -17.54 -15.95 18.47
N SER A 500 -18.33 -15.01 19.03
CA SER A 500 -18.20 -14.50 20.39
C SER A 500 -16.78 -14.52 21.00
N TYR A 501 -15.89 -13.66 20.50
CA TYR A 501 -14.75 -13.21 21.30
C TYR A 501 -15.17 -11.92 22.01
N GLY A 502 -15.22 -11.96 23.35
CA GLY A 502 -15.35 -10.77 24.19
C GLY A 502 -16.75 -10.42 24.70
N LYS A 503 -17.49 -11.38 25.26
CA LYS A 503 -18.47 -11.11 26.34
C LYS A 503 -18.51 -12.29 27.31
N SER A 504 -17.50 -12.43 28.16
CA SER A 504 -17.71 -12.96 29.50
C SER A 504 -17.95 -11.78 30.42
N ARG A 505 -19.01 -11.88 31.23
CA ARG A 505 -19.41 -10.90 32.25
C ARG A 505 -18.30 -10.55 33.22
#